data_AF-A0A1G2X1N1-F1
#
_entry.id   AF-A0A1G2X1N1-F1
#
_cell.length_a   1.000
_cell.length_b   1.000
_cell.length_c   1.000
_cell.angle_alpha   90.00
_cell.angle_beta   90.00
_cell.angle_gamma   90.00
#
_symmetry.space_group_name_H-M   'P 1'
#
loop_
_entity.id
_entity.type
_entity.pdbx_description
1 polymer ?
#
loop_
_entity_poly.entity_id
_entity_poly.type
_entity_poly.pdbx_seq_one_letter_code
_entity_poly.pdbx_strand_id
1 'polypeptide(L)'
;MNSTNNKVKEKNKLFNWGMFITLLVNTMLGVGGWYAVNRLNKSRDIENKKREIKIEYLIKAYRSIQECSGYPIRDLTQASEKDIKRTEDLEQAMRDIQLFGSVYQVREAREVCKKAEPTMNDSGLRKFEWEANELLLDIRRELRKELLLEEIDPKEDKQEGIRKIRWSKIMEDFLATKKNQIP
;
A
#
# COMPACT_ATOMS: atom_id res chain seq x y z
N MET A 1 -61.56 -14.70 56.44
CA MET A 1 -60.28 -14.94 55.73
C MET A 1 -60.24 -14.33 54.30
N ASN A 2 -60.89 -13.18 54.03
CA ASN A 2 -60.99 -12.60 52.66
C ASN A 2 -60.24 -11.27 52.45
N SER A 3 -59.58 -10.72 53.46
CA SER A 3 -58.91 -9.40 53.39
C SER A 3 -57.58 -9.43 52.62
N THR A 4 -56.89 -10.58 52.59
CA THR A 4 -55.59 -10.74 51.93
C THR A 4 -55.68 -10.83 50.41
N ASN A 5 -56.75 -11.42 49.86
CA ASN A 5 -56.90 -11.57 48.40
C ASN A 5 -57.18 -10.25 47.66
N ASN A 6 -57.85 -9.28 48.30
CA ASN A 6 -58.12 -7.98 47.67
C ASN A 6 -56.88 -7.09 47.60
N LYS A 7 -55.99 -7.12 48.60
CA LYS A 7 -54.72 -6.37 48.59
C LYS A 7 -53.76 -6.83 47.50
N VAL A 8 -53.77 -8.12 47.17
CA VAL A 8 -52.93 -8.69 46.09
C VAL A 8 -53.45 -8.26 44.71
N LYS A 9 -54.78 -8.20 44.53
CA LYS A 9 -55.41 -7.75 43.28
C LYS A 9 -55.18 -6.27 42.99
N GLU A 10 -55.17 -5.40 44.01
CA GLU A 10 -54.85 -3.98 43.84
C GLU A 10 -53.37 -3.72 43.50
N LYS A 11 -52.43 -4.45 44.13
CA LYS A 11 -51.00 -4.30 43.83
C LYS A 11 -50.67 -4.64 42.36
N ASN A 12 -51.37 -5.61 41.76
CA ASN A 12 -51.20 -5.95 40.35
C ASN A 12 -51.84 -4.94 39.39
N LYS A 13 -52.78 -4.10 39.86
CA LYS A 13 -53.42 -3.03 39.08
C LYS A 13 -52.55 -1.76 39.01
N LEU A 14 -51.60 -1.60 39.94
CA LEU A 14 -50.63 -0.51 39.95
C LEU A 14 -49.46 -0.73 38.96
N PHE A 15 -49.23 -1.96 38.53
CA PHE A 15 -48.19 -2.26 37.54
C PHE A 15 -48.74 -2.10 36.13
N ASN A 16 -48.46 -0.94 35.52
CA ASN A 16 -48.88 -0.63 34.15
C ASN A 16 -48.02 -1.41 33.15
N TRP A 17 -48.36 -2.68 32.95
CA TRP A 17 -47.67 -3.62 32.06
C TRP A 17 -47.44 -3.06 30.65
N GLY A 18 -48.37 -2.26 30.11
CA GLY A 18 -48.22 -1.62 28.80
C GLY A 18 -47.07 -0.61 28.76
N MET A 19 -46.81 0.09 29.86
CA MET A 19 -45.69 1.03 29.99
C MET A 19 -44.35 0.29 30.05
N PHE A 20 -44.31 -0.82 30.81
CA PHE A 20 -43.12 -1.67 30.89
C PHE A 20 -42.75 -2.32 29.56
N ILE A 21 -43.75 -2.83 28.82
CA ILE A 21 -43.51 -3.42 27.49
C ILE A 21 -43.00 -2.35 26.53
N THR A 22 -43.61 -1.16 26.50
CA THR A 22 -43.16 -0.05 25.64
C THR A 22 -41.71 0.36 25.94
N LEU A 23 -41.35 0.47 27.24
CA LEU A 23 -39.99 0.78 27.66
C LEU A 23 -39.01 -0.31 27.23
N LEU A 24 -39.34 -1.59 27.44
CA LEU A 24 -38.51 -2.71 27.03
C LEU A 24 -38.28 -2.73 25.51
N VAL A 25 -39.33 -2.53 24.71
CA VAL A 25 -39.21 -2.48 23.25
C VAL A 25 -38.31 -1.33 22.82
N ASN A 26 -38.51 -0.12 23.35
CA ASN A 26 -37.65 1.03 23.03
C ASN A 26 -36.20 0.79 23.44
N THR A 27 -35.96 0.21 24.62
CA THR A 27 -34.61 -0.15 25.06
C THR A 27 -33.98 -1.21 24.15
N MET A 28 -34.72 -2.25 23.77
CA MET A 28 -34.22 -3.28 22.86
C MET A 28 -33.92 -2.71 21.47
N LEU A 29 -34.76 -1.83 20.94
CA LEU A 29 -34.51 -1.15 19.67
C LEU A 29 -33.29 -0.24 19.75
N GLY A 30 -33.14 0.51 20.84
CA GLY A 30 -31.98 1.38 21.06
C GLY A 30 -30.67 0.60 21.15
N VAL A 31 -30.64 -0.44 21.99
CA VAL A 31 -29.45 -1.31 22.16
C VAL A 31 -29.15 -2.09 20.88
N GLY A 32 -30.16 -2.65 20.23
CA GLY A 32 -30.01 -3.39 18.98
C GLY A 32 -29.51 -2.51 17.83
N GLY A 33 -30.07 -1.30 17.69
CA GLY A 33 -29.63 -0.33 16.70
C GLY A 33 -28.18 0.13 16.93
N TRP A 34 -27.83 0.48 18.18
CA TRP A 34 -26.46 0.84 18.54
C TRP A 34 -25.48 -0.29 18.27
N TYR A 35 -25.84 -1.53 18.62
CA TYR A 35 -25.00 -2.70 18.39
C TYR A 35 -24.75 -2.95 16.89
N ALA A 36 -25.79 -2.86 16.06
CA ALA A 36 -25.68 -3.02 14.61
C ALA A 36 -24.77 -1.94 13.99
N VAL A 37 -24.98 -0.67 14.35
CA VAL A 37 -24.15 0.45 13.88
C VAL A 37 -22.70 0.27 14.29
N ASN A 38 -22.45 -0.08 15.56
CA ASN A 38 -21.08 -0.27 16.06
C ASN A 38 -20.35 -1.41 15.34
N ARG A 39 -21.07 -2.51 15.04
CA ARG A 39 -20.50 -3.64 14.29
C ARG A 39 -20.15 -3.25 12.85
N LEU A 40 -21.02 -2.50 12.18
CA LEU A 40 -20.77 -2.02 10.82
C LEU A 40 -19.60 -1.02 10.79
N ASN A 41 -19.54 -0.10 11.75
CA ASN A 41 -18.44 0.86 11.87
C ASN A 41 -17.10 0.14 12.07
N LYS A 42 -17.03 -0.82 12.99
CA LYS A 42 -15.80 -1.60 13.22
C LYS A 42 -15.32 -2.32 11.97
N SER A 43 -16.24 -2.89 11.18
CA SER A 43 -15.88 -3.57 9.93
C SER A 43 -15.31 -2.58 8.90
N ARG A 44 -15.94 -1.42 8.74
CA ARG A 44 -15.50 -0.36 7.83
C ARG A 44 -14.15 0.21 8.25
N ASP A 45 -13.94 0.43 9.54
CA ASP A 45 -12.68 0.98 10.05
C ASP A 45 -11.51 0.03 9.82
N ILE A 46 -11.70 -1.28 10.01
CA ILE A 46 -10.68 -2.29 9.71
C ILE A 46 -10.34 -2.30 8.22
N GLU A 47 -11.35 -2.25 7.35
CA GLU A 47 -11.12 -2.24 5.90
C GLU A 47 -10.40 -0.97 5.44
N ASN A 48 -10.83 0.20 5.94
CA ASN A 48 -10.18 1.48 5.68
C ASN A 48 -8.72 1.47 6.14
N LYS A 49 -8.46 0.94 7.35
CA LYS A 49 -7.09 0.91 7.87
C LYS A 49 -6.18 -0.03 7.11
N LYS A 50 -6.70 -1.18 6.67
CA LYS A 50 -5.97 -2.10 5.79
C LYS A 50 -5.61 -1.44 4.47
N ARG A 51 -6.57 -0.72 3.87
CA ARG A 51 -6.36 0.02 2.62
C ARG A 51 -5.31 1.12 2.79
N GLU A 52 -5.40 1.91 3.85
CA GLU A 52 -4.44 2.98 4.18
C GLU A 52 -3.01 2.44 4.30
N ILE A 53 -2.81 1.37 5.08
CA ILE A 53 -1.50 0.73 5.27
C ILE A 53 -0.96 0.22 3.93
N LYS A 54 -1.78 -0.48 3.15
CA LYS A 54 -1.38 -1.01 1.85
C LYS A 54 -0.91 0.11 0.91
N ILE A 55 -1.68 1.19 0.80
CA ILE A 55 -1.34 2.34 -0.05
C ILE A 55 -0.02 2.97 0.41
N GLU A 56 0.17 3.16 1.72
CA GLU A 56 1.39 3.76 2.26
C GLU A 56 2.65 2.96 1.85
N TYR A 57 2.62 1.64 2.03
CA TYR A 57 3.75 0.78 1.67
C TYR A 57 3.95 0.69 0.15
N LEU A 58 2.88 0.63 -0.63
CA LEU A 58 2.99 0.65 -2.10
C LEU A 58 3.57 1.97 -2.63
N ILE A 59 3.24 3.11 -2.02
CA ILE A 59 3.86 4.42 -2.37
C ILE A 59 5.35 4.41 -2.04
N LYS A 60 5.73 3.91 -0.86
CA LYS A 60 7.15 3.81 -0.46
C LYS A 60 7.94 2.92 -1.42
N ALA A 61 7.41 1.73 -1.72
CA ALA A 61 8.03 0.80 -2.65
C ALA A 61 8.15 1.41 -4.06
N TYR A 62 7.08 2.03 -4.56
CA TYR A 62 7.10 2.72 -5.86
C TYR A 62 8.20 3.79 -5.94
N ARG A 63 8.32 4.63 -4.92
CA ARG A 63 9.35 5.69 -4.86
C ARG A 63 10.76 5.11 -4.83
N SER A 64 11.00 4.15 -3.94
CA SER A 64 12.31 3.49 -3.81
C SER A 64 12.73 2.81 -5.12
N ILE A 65 11.83 2.05 -5.75
CA ILE A 65 12.09 1.41 -7.04
C ILE A 65 12.38 2.45 -8.10
N GLN A 66 11.61 3.55 -8.17
CA GLN A 66 11.83 4.59 -9.17
C GLN A 66 13.15 5.35 -8.95
N GLU A 67 13.57 5.55 -7.70
CA GLU A 67 14.84 6.20 -7.35
C GLU A 67 16.04 5.32 -7.65
N CYS A 68 15.89 4.00 -7.49
CA CYS A 68 16.92 3.03 -7.83
C CYS A 68 16.93 2.72 -9.34
N SER A 69 15.77 2.76 -10.00
CA SER A 69 15.60 2.48 -11.43
C SER A 69 16.27 3.55 -12.26
N GLY A 70 17.36 3.17 -12.92
CA GLY A 70 18.22 4.09 -13.68
C GLY A 70 19.64 4.16 -13.17
N TYR A 71 19.93 3.59 -11.98
CA TYR A 71 21.28 3.40 -11.50
C TYR A 71 21.66 1.91 -11.57
N PRO A 72 22.86 1.57 -12.05
CA PRO A 72 23.36 0.23 -11.91
C PRO A 72 23.59 -0.12 -10.45
N ILE A 73 23.20 -1.33 -10.06
CA ILE A 73 23.64 -1.91 -8.80
C ILE A 73 25.10 -2.32 -9.01
N ARG A 74 25.98 -1.76 -8.18
CA ARG A 74 27.41 -2.04 -8.20
C ARG A 74 27.73 -3.21 -7.28
N ASP A 75 28.84 -3.90 -7.56
CA ASP A 75 29.41 -4.86 -6.64
C ASP A 75 29.67 -4.20 -5.27
N LEU A 76 29.11 -4.78 -4.20
CA LEU A 76 29.17 -4.26 -2.83
C LEU A 76 30.62 -4.12 -2.33
N THR A 77 31.55 -4.89 -2.90
CA THR A 77 32.98 -4.82 -2.55
C THR A 77 33.66 -3.52 -2.96
N GLN A 78 33.08 -2.78 -3.91
CA GLN A 78 33.60 -1.48 -4.39
C GLN A 78 32.50 -0.38 -4.36
N ALA A 79 31.42 -0.64 -3.63
CA ALA A 79 30.27 0.26 -3.53
C ALA A 79 30.56 1.42 -2.57
N SER A 80 30.11 2.62 -2.94
CA SER A 80 30.03 3.74 -1.99
C SER A 80 28.94 3.45 -0.95
N GLU A 81 29.01 4.07 0.23
CA GLU A 81 27.93 4.06 1.23
C GLU A 81 26.56 4.40 0.62
N LYS A 82 26.53 5.31 -0.36
CA LYS A 82 25.32 5.66 -1.10
C LYS A 82 24.77 4.50 -1.94
N ASP A 83 25.63 3.69 -2.53
CA ASP A 83 25.23 2.54 -3.36
C ASP A 83 24.72 1.38 -2.50
N ILE A 84 25.33 1.18 -1.33
CA ILE A 84 24.85 0.22 -0.32
C ILE A 84 23.44 0.60 0.11
N LYS A 85 23.24 1.86 0.52
CA LYS A 85 21.92 2.36 0.94
C LYS A 85 20.84 2.18 -0.14
N ARG A 86 21.15 2.49 -1.40
CA ARG A 86 20.19 2.25 -2.50
C ARG A 86 19.82 0.78 -2.65
N THR A 87 20.78 -0.12 -2.45
CA THR A 87 20.54 -1.56 -2.54
C THR A 87 19.62 -2.03 -1.40
N GLU A 88 19.85 -1.54 -0.19
CA GLU A 88 18.98 -1.79 0.97
C GLU A 88 17.57 -1.23 0.76
N ASP A 89 17.47 0.01 0.26
CA ASP A 89 16.19 0.67 -0.04
C ASP A 89 15.39 -0.13 -1.10
N LEU A 90 16.09 -0.65 -2.11
CA LEU A 90 15.49 -1.51 -3.15
C LEU A 90 15.04 -2.86 -2.57
N GLU A 91 15.87 -3.49 -1.74
CA GLU A 91 15.54 -4.76 -1.10
C GLU A 91 14.32 -4.61 -0.17
N GLN A 92 14.27 -3.52 0.59
CA GLN A 92 13.13 -3.18 1.42
C GLN A 92 11.85 -2.97 0.57
N ALA A 93 11.95 -2.26 -0.55
CA ALA A 93 10.82 -2.06 -1.46
C ALA A 93 10.29 -3.39 -2.03
N MET A 94 11.17 -4.32 -2.38
CA MET A 94 10.77 -5.64 -2.85
C MET A 94 10.09 -6.46 -1.74
N ARG A 95 10.55 -6.36 -0.49
CA ARG A 95 9.87 -6.96 0.67
C ARG A 95 8.49 -6.36 0.91
N ASP A 96 8.37 -5.04 0.82
CA ASP A 96 7.09 -4.35 0.97
C ASP A 96 6.09 -4.80 -0.10
N ILE A 97 6.54 -4.97 -1.35
CA ILE A 97 5.69 -5.53 -2.42
C ILE A 97 5.31 -6.98 -2.15
N GLN A 98 6.23 -7.81 -1.64
CA GLN A 98 5.90 -9.20 -1.28
C GLN A 98 4.80 -9.29 -0.21
N LEU A 99 4.77 -8.33 0.72
CA LEU A 99 3.81 -8.33 1.82
C LEU A 99 2.48 -7.65 1.46
N PHE A 100 2.52 -6.52 0.76
CA PHE A 100 1.36 -5.64 0.53
C PHE A 100 0.88 -5.60 -0.93
N GLY A 101 1.69 -6.10 -1.86
CA GLY A 101 1.39 -6.08 -3.28
C GLY A 101 0.33 -7.08 -3.70
N SER A 102 -0.21 -6.87 -4.91
CA SER A 102 -1.08 -7.83 -5.56
C SER A 102 -0.30 -9.08 -5.98
N VAL A 103 -0.99 -10.21 -6.21
CA VAL A 103 -0.36 -11.44 -6.70
C VAL A 103 0.43 -11.20 -7.99
N TYR A 104 -0.07 -10.32 -8.85
CA TYR A 104 0.63 -9.91 -10.06
C TYR A 104 1.94 -9.17 -9.74
N GLN A 105 1.90 -8.17 -8.85
CA GLN A 105 3.08 -7.40 -8.47
C GLN A 105 4.15 -8.26 -7.80
N VAL A 106 3.75 -9.20 -6.93
CA VAL A 106 4.68 -10.15 -6.31
C VAL A 106 5.37 -11.01 -7.37
N ARG A 107 4.62 -11.46 -8.38
CA ARG A 107 5.20 -12.22 -9.50
C ARG A 107 6.16 -11.37 -10.31
N GLU A 108 5.76 -10.17 -10.70
CA GLU A 108 6.62 -9.27 -11.48
C GLU A 108 7.88 -8.87 -10.72
N ALA A 109 7.79 -8.57 -9.41
CA ALA A 109 8.95 -8.31 -8.56
C ALA A 109 9.93 -9.49 -8.56
N ARG A 110 9.44 -10.73 -8.49
CA ARG A 110 10.28 -11.91 -8.61
C ARG A 110 10.93 -12.04 -10.00
N GLU A 111 10.20 -11.75 -11.06
CA GLU A 111 10.74 -11.78 -12.43
C GLU A 111 11.82 -10.71 -12.65
N VAL A 112 11.64 -9.50 -12.09
CA VAL A 112 12.67 -8.45 -12.08
C VAL A 112 13.94 -8.95 -11.41
N CYS A 113 13.82 -9.55 -10.21
CA CYS A 113 14.99 -10.09 -9.50
C CYS A 113 15.68 -11.23 -10.27
N LYS A 114 14.95 -12.08 -10.99
CA LYS A 114 15.53 -13.15 -11.80
C LYS A 114 16.26 -12.63 -13.04
N LYS A 115 15.70 -11.61 -13.70
CA LYS A 115 16.27 -11.00 -14.91
C LYS A 115 17.45 -10.07 -14.62
N ALA A 116 17.67 -9.72 -13.36
CA ALA A 116 18.84 -8.96 -12.94
C ALA A 116 20.11 -9.82 -13.10
N GLU A 117 20.63 -9.88 -14.32
CA GLU A 117 21.85 -10.61 -14.64
C GLU A 117 23.09 -9.76 -14.31
N PRO A 118 24.14 -10.35 -13.71
CA PRO A 118 25.42 -9.69 -13.55
C PRO A 118 26.08 -9.55 -14.94
N THR A 119 26.05 -8.34 -15.48
CA THR A 119 26.83 -7.98 -16.67
C THR A 119 28.21 -7.50 -16.25
N MET A 120 29.24 -7.86 -17.01
CA MET A 120 30.57 -7.26 -16.86
C MET A 120 30.60 -6.00 -17.71
N ASN A 121 30.96 -4.86 -17.10
CA ASN A 121 31.23 -3.66 -17.88
C ASN A 121 32.67 -3.69 -18.44
N ASP A 122 32.97 -2.77 -19.35
CA ASP A 122 34.29 -2.64 -20.00
C ASP A 122 35.44 -2.39 -19.00
N SER A 123 35.13 -2.01 -17.75
CA SER A 123 36.10 -1.84 -16.67
C SER A 123 36.27 -3.07 -15.76
N GLY A 124 35.67 -4.21 -16.12
CA GLY A 124 35.79 -5.48 -15.39
C GLY A 124 34.97 -5.55 -14.10
N LEU A 125 34.11 -4.56 -13.83
CA LEU A 125 33.20 -4.54 -12.69
C LEU A 125 31.88 -5.24 -13.04
N ARG A 126 31.34 -5.99 -12.08
CA ARG A 126 29.98 -6.52 -12.17
C ARG A 126 28.96 -5.41 -11.97
N LYS A 127 28.12 -5.21 -12.99
CA LYS A 127 27.01 -4.29 -13.07
C LYS A 127 25.74 -5.11 -13.18
N PHE A 128 24.79 -4.95 -12.26
CA PHE A 128 23.47 -5.53 -12.45
C PHE A 128 22.57 -4.50 -13.11
N GLU A 129 22.19 -4.79 -14.34
CA GLU A 129 21.13 -4.06 -15.02
C GLU A 129 19.81 -4.72 -14.68
N TRP A 130 18.83 -3.90 -14.32
CA TRP A 130 17.50 -4.37 -13.95
C TRP A 130 16.47 -3.36 -14.46
N GLU A 131 15.32 -3.88 -14.87
CA GLU A 131 14.24 -3.07 -15.40
C GLU A 131 12.94 -3.50 -14.73
N ALA A 132 12.32 -2.58 -13.99
CA ALA A 132 11.06 -2.81 -13.28
C ALA A 132 9.89 -2.03 -13.88
N ASN A 133 9.94 -1.71 -15.17
CA ASN A 133 8.95 -0.86 -15.82
C ASN A 133 7.52 -1.41 -15.69
N GLU A 134 7.30 -2.67 -16.02
CA GLU A 134 5.95 -3.28 -15.92
C GLU A 134 5.45 -3.36 -14.47
N LEU A 135 6.35 -3.58 -13.50
CA LEU A 135 6.02 -3.53 -12.06
C LEU A 135 5.64 -2.11 -11.60
N LEU A 136 6.42 -1.11 -12.00
CA LEU A 136 6.17 0.29 -11.67
C LEU A 136 4.85 0.80 -12.28
N LEU A 137 4.55 0.38 -13.52
CA LEU A 137 3.30 0.73 -14.21
C LEU A 137 2.09 0.13 -13.47
N ASP A 138 2.18 -1.13 -13.05
CA ASP A 138 1.09 -1.76 -12.33
C ASP A 138 0.85 -1.13 -10.94
N ILE A 139 1.92 -0.89 -10.18
CA ILE A 139 1.83 -0.20 -8.88
C ILE A 139 1.24 1.21 -9.08
N ARG A 140 1.69 1.96 -10.09
CA ARG A 140 1.14 3.28 -10.41
C ARG A 140 -0.35 3.21 -10.71
N ARG A 141 -0.79 2.25 -11.53
CA ARG A 141 -2.21 2.07 -11.86
C ARG A 141 -3.04 1.74 -10.62
N GLU A 142 -2.56 0.82 -9.79
CA GLU A 142 -3.25 0.47 -8.55
C GLU A 142 -3.36 1.66 -7.60
N LEU A 143 -2.27 2.41 -7.41
CA LEU A 143 -2.29 3.62 -6.57
C LEU A 143 -3.25 4.68 -7.11
N ARG A 144 -3.29 4.93 -8.42
CA ARG A 144 -4.24 5.88 -9.01
C ARG A 144 -5.68 5.44 -8.80
N LYS A 145 -5.97 4.15 -8.96
CA LYS A 145 -7.30 3.57 -8.71
C LYS A 145 -7.70 3.72 -7.25
N GLU A 146 -6.82 3.38 -6.31
CA GLU A 146 -7.09 3.47 -4.87
C GLU A 146 -7.29 4.92 -4.39
N LEU A 147 -6.61 5.87 -5.06
CA LEU A 147 -6.73 7.31 -4.79
C LEU A 147 -7.82 8.00 -5.63
N LEU A 148 -8.61 7.25 -6.41
CA LEU A 148 -9.68 7.77 -7.28
C LEU A 148 -9.19 8.86 -8.26
N LEU A 149 -7.99 8.69 -8.79
CA LEU A 149 -7.39 9.57 -9.79
C LEU A 149 -7.73 9.10 -11.21
N GLU A 150 -7.72 10.02 -12.17
CA GLU A 150 -7.94 9.73 -13.59
C GLU A 150 -6.94 8.69 -14.11
N GLU A 151 -7.36 7.78 -14.98
CA GLU A 151 -6.41 6.86 -15.62
C GLU A 151 -5.57 7.60 -16.68
N ILE A 152 -4.27 7.27 -16.75
CA ILE A 152 -3.38 7.78 -17.80
C ILE A 152 -3.46 6.81 -18.98
N ASP A 153 -3.47 7.32 -20.22
CA ASP A 153 -3.45 6.46 -21.41
C ASP A 153 -2.26 5.49 -21.31
N PRO A 154 -2.49 4.16 -21.41
CA PRO A 154 -1.43 3.15 -21.39
C PRO A 154 -0.27 3.42 -22.36
N LYS A 155 -0.53 4.12 -23.47
CA LYS A 155 0.50 4.50 -24.45
C LYS A 155 1.38 5.66 -23.96
N GLU A 156 0.80 6.64 -23.27
CA GLU A 156 1.54 7.76 -22.70
C GLU A 156 2.37 7.32 -21.49
N ASP A 157 1.81 6.43 -20.66
CA ASP A 157 2.44 5.91 -19.45
C ASP A 157 3.72 5.10 -19.76
N LYS A 158 3.66 4.24 -20.79
CA LYS A 158 4.84 3.50 -21.29
C LYS A 158 5.90 4.44 -21.89
N GLN A 159 5.49 5.50 -22.58
CA GLN A 159 6.42 6.47 -23.17
C GLN A 159 7.09 7.36 -22.12
N GLU A 160 6.44 7.70 -21.01
CA GLU A 160 7.08 8.43 -19.91
C GLU A 160 8.13 7.60 -19.19
N GLY A 161 7.88 6.31 -18.95
CA GLY A 161 8.89 5.39 -18.39
C GLY A 161 10.17 5.36 -19.24
N ILE A 162 10.01 5.22 -20.56
CA ILE A 162 11.11 5.24 -21.54
C ILE A 162 11.80 6.62 -21.58
N ARG A 163 11.03 7.72 -21.53
CA ARG A 163 11.59 9.09 -21.53
C ARG A 163 12.41 9.38 -20.27
N LYS A 164 11.96 8.95 -19.09
CA LYS A 164 12.66 9.21 -17.83
C LYS A 164 13.98 8.44 -17.71
N ILE A 165 14.02 7.18 -18.19
CA ILE A 165 15.24 6.38 -18.33
C ILE A 165 16.22 7.06 -19.30
N ARG A 166 15.71 7.61 -20.42
CA ARG A 166 16.53 8.36 -21.38
C ARG A 166 17.14 9.63 -20.77
N TRP A 167 16.37 10.39 -19.98
CA TRP A 167 16.88 11.59 -19.31
C TRP A 167 17.94 11.28 -18.25
N SER A 168 17.83 10.18 -17.50
CA SER A 168 18.87 9.80 -16.52
C SER A 168 20.18 9.47 -17.22
N LYS A 169 20.12 8.71 -18.32
CA LYS A 169 21.30 8.36 -19.12
C LYS A 169 21.96 9.58 -19.76
N ILE A 170 21.17 10.49 -20.34
CA ILE A 170 21.68 11.76 -20.89
C ILE A 170 22.34 12.61 -19.80
N MET A 171 21.77 12.64 -18.59
CA MET A 171 22.33 13.41 -17.49
C MET A 171 23.62 12.79 -16.93
N GLU A 172 23.69 11.46 -16.85
CA GLU A 172 24.93 10.75 -16.48
C GLU A 172 26.04 10.97 -17.51
N ASP A 173 25.73 10.87 -18.81
CA ASP A 173 26.67 11.15 -19.90
C ASP A 173 27.14 12.60 -19.86
N PHE A 174 26.22 13.56 -19.61
CA PHE A 174 26.55 14.98 -19.47
C PHE A 174 27.49 15.24 -18.28
N LEU A 175 27.22 14.62 -17.13
CA LEU A 175 28.06 14.76 -15.93
C LEU A 175 29.43 14.08 -16.10
N ALA A 176 29.50 12.93 -16.77
CA ALA A 176 30.75 12.26 -17.11
C ALA A 176 31.60 13.10 -18.06
N THR A 177 30.98 13.76 -19.05
CA THR A 177 31.65 14.65 -20.00
C THR A 177 32.19 15.90 -19.30
N LYS A 178 31.43 16.46 -18.35
CA LYS A 178 31.87 17.62 -17.53
C LYS A 178 33.03 17.27 -16.60
N LYS A 179 33.06 16.06 -16.02
CA LYS A 179 34.15 15.62 -15.12
C LYS A 179 35.50 15.51 -15.84
N ASN A 180 35.50 15.19 -17.13
CA ASN A 180 36.71 15.11 -17.95
C ASN A 180 37.20 16.46 -18.53
N GLN A 181 36.49 17.57 -18.24
CA GLN A 181 36.83 18.92 -18.70
C GLN A 181 37.34 19.86 -17.59
N ILE A 182 37.54 19.35 -16.36
CA ILE A 182 38.13 20.13 -15.27
C ILE A 182 39.62 19.70 -15.18
N PRO A 183 40.58 20.62 -15.40
CA PRO A 183 42.01 20.34 -15.31
C PRO A 183 42.48 19.99 -13.90
#